data_AF-A0A5S9P3G0-F1
#
_entry.id   AF-A0A5S9P3G0-F1
#
_cell.length_a   1.000
_cell.length_b   1.000
_cell.length_c   1.000
_cell.angle_alpha   90.00
_cell.angle_beta   90.00
_cell.angle_gamma   90.00
#
_symmetry.space_group_name_H-M   'P 1'
#
loop_
_entity.id
_entity.type
_entity.pdbx_description
1 polymer ?
#
loop_
_entity_poly.entity_id
_entity_poly.type
_entity_poly.pdbx_seq_one_letter_code
_entity_poly.pdbx_strand_id
1 'polypeptide(L)'
;MLRKLRGFAAFSGLLMAFGFLALFGAIGYRVVTGWKSAPVEIAGTIQLPRGANVRSAVVSGDMIAVTLERDGLVETRFFDLASRAPRGVLGFASEP
;
A
#
# COMPACT_ATOMS: atom_id res chain seq x y z
N MET A 1 14.24 -51.60 8.49
CA MET A 1 14.04 -50.25 9.07
C MET A 1 14.50 -49.11 8.15
N LEU A 2 15.70 -49.16 7.55
CA LEU A 2 16.25 -48.07 6.70
C LEU A 2 15.34 -47.61 5.53
N ARG A 3 14.62 -48.52 4.86
CA ARG A 3 13.75 -48.15 3.72
C ARG A 3 12.50 -47.35 4.13
N LYS A 4 11.97 -47.58 5.33
CA LYS A 4 10.85 -46.81 5.90
C LYS A 4 11.32 -45.42 6.35
N LEU A 5 12.50 -45.32 6.95
CA LEU A 5 13.13 -44.06 7.34
C LEU A 5 13.46 -43.18 6.12
N ARG A 6 13.96 -43.76 5.02
CA ARG A 6 14.18 -43.05 3.74
C ARG A 6 12.89 -42.50 3.12
N GLY A 7 11.78 -43.23 3.23
CA GLY A 7 10.47 -42.76 2.75
C GLY A 7 9.94 -41.57 3.55
N PHE A 8 10.05 -41.61 4.88
CA PHE A 8 9.70 -40.48 5.75
C PHE A 8 10.59 -39.26 5.52
N ALA A 9 11.90 -39.46 5.36
CA ALA A 9 12.84 -38.38 5.05
C ALA A 9 12.54 -37.73 3.69
N ALA A 10 12.22 -38.54 2.67
CA ALA A 10 11.83 -38.03 1.35
C ALA A 10 10.51 -37.22 1.42
N PHE A 11 9.52 -37.71 2.17
CA PHE A 11 8.26 -37.00 2.37
C PHE A 11 8.44 -35.67 3.12
N SER A 12 9.24 -35.67 4.17
CA SER A 12 9.58 -34.46 4.93
C SER A 12 10.34 -33.44 4.08
N GLY A 13 11.33 -33.89 3.31
CA GLY A 13 12.07 -33.03 2.38
C GLY A 13 11.17 -32.42 1.30
N LEU A 14 10.21 -33.20 0.79
CA LEU A 14 9.23 -32.71 -0.17
C LEU A 14 8.35 -31.60 0.43
N LEU A 15 7.84 -31.81 1.64
CA LEU A 15 7.03 -30.81 2.34
C LEU A 15 7.81 -29.52 2.58
N MET A 16 9.08 -29.64 2.98
CA MET A 16 9.97 -28.50 3.18
C MET A 16 10.20 -27.75 1.87
N ALA A 17 10.44 -28.47 0.76
CA ALA A 17 10.58 -27.86 -0.57
C ALA A 17 9.33 -27.08 -1.00
N PHE A 18 8.13 -27.62 -0.75
CA PHE A 18 6.88 -26.89 -0.99
C PHE A 18 6.77 -25.61 -0.16
N GLY A 19 7.17 -25.66 1.12
CA GLY A 19 7.21 -24.48 1.99
C GLY A 19 8.13 -23.38 1.44
N PHE A 20 9.33 -23.75 1.00
CA PHE A 20 10.25 -22.80 0.36
C PHE A 20 9.69 -22.25 -0.95
N LEU A 21 9.11 -23.09 -1.80
CA LEU A 21 8.48 -22.66 -3.06
C LEU A 21 7.35 -21.64 -2.81
N ALA A 22 6.49 -21.90 -1.83
CA ALA A 22 5.43 -20.97 -1.46
C ALA A 22 5.99 -19.64 -0.92
N LEU A 23 7.02 -19.69 -0.06
CA LEU A 23 7.66 -18.50 0.49
C LEU A 23 8.33 -17.65 -0.61
N PHE A 24 9.16 -18.27 -1.45
CA PHE A 24 9.80 -17.57 -2.56
C PHE A 24 8.77 -17.04 -3.57
N GLY A 25 7.69 -17.79 -3.82
CA GLY A 25 6.58 -17.32 -4.64
C GLY A 25 5.91 -16.07 -4.08
N ALA A 26 5.61 -16.06 -2.78
CA ALA A 26 5.02 -14.90 -2.10
C ALA A 26 5.95 -13.67 -2.10
N ILE A 27 7.25 -13.88 -1.85
CA ILE A 27 8.25 -12.81 -1.90
C ILE A 27 8.37 -12.28 -3.34
N GLY A 28 8.49 -13.17 -4.33
CA GLY A 28 8.57 -12.80 -5.74
C GLY A 28 7.34 -12.02 -6.20
N TYR A 29 6.14 -12.47 -5.83
CA TYR A 29 4.90 -11.76 -6.10
C TYR A 29 4.91 -10.36 -5.49
N ARG A 30 5.32 -10.23 -4.21
CA ARG A 30 5.41 -8.94 -3.52
C ARG A 30 6.44 -8.01 -4.17
N VAL A 31 7.58 -8.54 -4.60
CA VAL A 31 8.63 -7.76 -5.29
C VAL A 31 8.11 -7.27 -6.64
N VAL A 32 7.50 -8.13 -7.45
CA VAL A 32 6.95 -7.76 -8.76
C VAL A 32 5.80 -6.75 -8.63
N THR A 33 4.89 -6.95 -7.68
CA THR A 33 3.78 -6.01 -7.41
C THR A 33 4.26 -4.70 -6.81
N GLY A 34 5.25 -4.74 -5.91
CA GLY A 34 5.89 -3.55 -5.34
C GLY A 34 6.68 -2.75 -6.37
N TRP A 35 7.25 -3.39 -7.39
CA TRP A 35 7.96 -2.70 -8.47
C TRP A 35 7.03 -2.07 -9.51
N LYS A 36 5.80 -2.60 -9.64
CA LYS A 36 4.73 -1.95 -10.42
C LYS A 36 4.30 -0.63 -9.78
N SER A 37 4.59 -0.42 -8.49
CA SER A 37 4.63 0.89 -7.86
C SER A 37 5.98 1.58 -8.11
N ALA A 38 6.40 1.66 -9.39
CA ALA A 38 7.43 2.62 -9.77
C ALA A 38 7.03 3.98 -9.16
N PRO A 39 7.97 4.77 -8.62
CA PRO A 39 7.64 6.11 -8.15
C PRO A 39 7.04 6.81 -9.35
N VAL A 40 5.71 6.99 -9.34
CA VAL A 40 5.06 7.85 -10.32
C VAL A 40 5.82 9.16 -10.20
N GLU A 41 6.26 9.69 -11.33
CA GLU A 41 6.83 11.03 -11.35
C GLU A 41 5.68 11.97 -10.96
N ILE A 42 5.53 12.24 -9.65
CA ILE A 42 4.49 13.12 -9.12
C ILE A 42 4.96 14.55 -9.38
N ALA A 43 5.09 14.90 -10.66
CA ALA A 43 5.22 16.27 -11.12
C ALA A 43 3.81 16.82 -11.32
N GLY A 44 3.47 17.88 -10.60
CA GLY A 44 2.18 18.55 -10.72
C GLY A 44 1.78 19.31 -9.46
N THR A 45 0.80 20.19 -9.61
CA THR A 45 0.29 21.04 -8.52
C THR A 45 -1.16 20.70 -8.26
N ILE A 46 -1.50 20.40 -7.00
CA ILE A 46 -2.88 20.24 -6.54
C ILE A 46 -3.31 21.56 -5.91
N GLN A 47 -4.49 22.06 -6.30
CA GLN A 47 -5.04 23.27 -5.71
C GLN A 47 -5.65 22.95 -4.34
N LEU A 48 -5.07 23.54 -3.30
CA LEU A 48 -5.56 23.44 -1.92
C LEU A 48 -6.28 24.73 -1.52
N PRO A 49 -7.21 24.66 -0.54
CA PRO A 49 -7.84 25.85 0.00
C PRO A 49 -6.80 26.85 0.52
N ARG A 50 -7.06 28.14 0.31
CA ARG A 50 -6.23 29.18 0.93
C ARG A 50 -6.27 29.06 2.45
N GLY A 51 -5.11 29.21 3.08
CA GLY A 51 -4.96 29.07 4.53
C GLY A 51 -4.92 27.63 5.04
N ALA A 52 -4.98 26.62 4.16
CA ALA A 52 -4.81 25.23 4.57
C ALA A 52 -3.35 24.92 4.97
N ASN A 53 -3.16 24.33 6.14
CA ASN A 53 -1.90 23.75 6.56
C ASN A 53 -1.89 22.25 6.19
N VAL A 54 -0.93 21.82 5.38
CA VAL A 54 -0.81 20.41 4.99
C VAL A 54 -0.12 19.63 6.11
N ARG A 55 -0.88 18.76 6.79
CA ARG A 55 -0.34 17.90 7.85
C ARG A 55 0.19 16.58 7.32
N SER A 56 -0.42 16.03 6.27
CA SER A 56 0.01 14.77 5.65
C SER A 56 -0.41 14.70 4.18
N ALA A 57 0.40 14.04 3.37
CA ALA A 57 0.08 13.71 1.98
C ALA A 57 0.55 12.29 1.68
N VAL A 58 -0.38 11.41 1.31
CA VAL A 58 -0.12 9.99 1.08
C VAL A 58 -0.72 9.58 -0.26
N VAL A 59 0.03 8.83 -1.05
CA VAL A 59 -0.48 8.18 -2.27
C VAL A 59 -0.90 6.76 -1.91
N SER A 60 -2.13 6.40 -2.25
CA SER A 60 -2.69 5.07 -2.01
C SER A 60 -3.41 4.59 -3.27
N GLY A 61 -2.78 3.66 -4.00
CA GLY A 61 -3.27 3.22 -5.30
C GLY A 61 -3.35 4.39 -6.29
N ASP A 62 -4.53 4.61 -6.86
CA ASP A 62 -4.80 5.67 -7.84
C ASP A 62 -5.29 6.97 -7.19
N MET A 63 -5.13 7.11 -5.87
CA MET A 63 -5.64 8.25 -5.11
C MET A 63 -4.53 8.91 -4.28
N ILE A 64 -4.59 10.23 -4.17
CA ILE A 64 -3.77 11.05 -3.29
C ILE A 64 -4.67 11.53 -2.16
N ALA A 65 -4.39 11.10 -0.93
CA ALA A 65 -5.04 11.59 0.27
C ALA A 65 -4.18 12.71 0.87
N VAL A 66 -4.74 13.92 0.94
CA VAL A 66 -4.10 15.08 1.55
C VAL A 66 -4.89 15.45 2.80
N THR A 67 -4.30 15.22 3.97
CA THR A 67 -4.85 15.67 5.24
C THR A 67 -4.37 17.08 5.50
N LEU A 68 -5.34 17.98 5.65
CA LEU A 68 -5.10 19.39 5.83
C LEU A 68 -5.93 19.91 7.00
N GLU A 69 -5.38 20.93 7.63
CA GLU A 69 -6.02 21.65 8.72
C GLU A 69 -6.34 23.06 8.26
N ARG A 70 -7.56 23.52 8.53
CA ARG A 70 -8.02 24.86 8.23
C ARG A 70 -8.97 25.31 9.32
N ASP A 71 -8.74 26.50 9.87
CA ASP A 71 -9.58 27.10 10.91
C ASP A 71 -9.78 26.20 12.14
N GLY A 72 -8.78 25.37 12.47
CA GLY A 72 -8.83 24.39 13.57
C GLY A 72 -9.61 23.09 13.25
N LEU A 73 -10.18 22.96 12.06
CA LEU A 73 -10.76 21.71 11.58
C LEU A 73 -9.75 20.92 10.74
N VAL A 74 -9.69 19.62 10.99
CA VAL A 74 -8.93 18.67 10.17
C VAL A 74 -9.87 18.06 9.15
N GLU A 75 -9.46 18.06 7.88
CA GLU A 75 -10.16 17.36 6.80
C GLU A 75 -9.15 16.59 5.93
N THR A 76 -9.57 15.46 5.38
CA THR A 76 -8.80 14.72 4.39
C THR A 76 -9.46 14.87 3.04
N ARG A 77 -8.73 15.43 2.08
CA ARG A 77 -9.17 15.56 0.69
C ARG A 77 -8.55 14.47 -0.15
N PHE A 78 -9.37 13.86 -1.00
CA PHE A 78 -8.94 12.83 -1.91
C PHE A 78 -8.86 13.40 -3.32
N PHE A 79 -7.76 13.15 -4.00
CA PHE A 79 -7.53 13.53 -5.38
C PHE A 79 -7.21 12.28 -6.20
N ASP A 80 -7.62 12.27 -7.45
CA ASP A 80 -7.26 11.24 -8.40
C ASP A 80 -5.79 11.42 -8.84
N LEU A 81 -4.99 10.36 -8.84
CA LEU A 81 -3.55 10.44 -9.12
C LEU A 81 -3.26 10.84 -10.57
N ALA A 82 -4.08 10.41 -11.53
CA ALA A 82 -3.88 10.69 -12.94
C ALA A 82 -4.36 12.11 -13.31
N SER A 83 -5.60 12.45 -12.93
CA SER A 83 -6.24 13.72 -13.31
C SER A 83 -6.01 14.86 -12.34
N ARG A 84 -5.55 14.59 -11.10
CA ARG A 84 -5.53 15.53 -9.96
C ARG A 84 -6.91 16.11 -9.62
N ALA A 85 -7.98 15.52 -10.14
CA ALA A 85 -9.33 15.97 -9.87
C ALA A 85 -9.69 15.67 -8.41
N PRO A 86 -10.34 16.60 -7.71
CA PRO A 86 -10.88 16.33 -6.38
C PRO A 86 -11.97 15.26 -6.49
N ARG A 87 -11.83 14.21 -5.68
CA ARG A 87 -12.74 13.04 -5.66
C ARG A 87 -13.65 13.05 -4.44
N GLY A 88 -13.23 13.70 -3.35
CA GLY A 88 -14.04 13.78 -2.14
C GLY A 88 -13.31 14.47 -0.99
N VAL A 89 -14.07 14.73 0.06
CA VAL A 89 -13.60 15.29 1.32
C VAL A 89 -14.17 14.47 2.46
N LEU A 90 -13.33 14.11 3.42
CA LEU A 90 -13.71 13.47 4.66
C LEU A 90 -13.37 14.42 5.82
N GLY A 91 -14.41 14.94 6.47
CA GLY A 91 -14.27 15.67 7.72
C GLY A 91 -14.18 14.71 8.90
N PHE A 92 -13.55 15.16 9.98
CA PHE A 92 -13.52 14.42 11.25
C PHE A 92 -14.47 15.10 12.24
N ALA A 93 -15.26 14.31 12.98
CA ALA A 93 -16.10 14.82 14.05
C ALA A 93 -15.22 15.33 15.20
N SER A 94 -15.65 16.43 15.83
CA SER A 94 -14.96 17.00 16.99
C SER A 94 -15.20 16.20 18.29
N GLU A 95 -16.28 15.42 18.34
CA GLU A 95 -16.67 14.61 19.49
C GLU A 95 -16.98 13.16 19.03
N PRO A 96 -16.65 12.14 19.88
CA PRO A 96 -16.74 10.73 19.54
C PRO A 96 -18.16 10.14 19.55
#